data_AF-A0A7S2XF49-F1
#
_entry.id   AF-A0A7S2XF49-F1
#
_cell.length_a   1.000
_cell.length_b   1.000
_cell.length_c   1.000
_cell.angle_alpha   90.00
_cell.angle_beta   90.00
_cell.angle_gamma   90.00
#
_symmetry.space_group_name_H-M   'P 1'
#
loop_
_entity.id
_entity.type
_entity.pdbx_description
1 polymer ?
#
loop_
_entity_poly.entity_id
_entity_poly.type
_entity_poly.pdbx_seq_one_letter_code
_entity_poly.pdbx_strand_id
1 'polypeptide(L)'
;MEVMCFVANLDSDLRKSPEVHHALQVWTSFASGDYYRFFKLYKAAPNMSAYLMDNLADALREKAIKSLIKAYKLKYPLEKLLEILVYPSKEYILPLLKARKVVVTDDHRFVDLNATHARLAPAVGPPRPAALTANPRPSPTTEEKDWKTAVATLEASVARARAMSDAAERAEAAKRLLKSCKRLLKTPRFDPAVANRLQELLEEVRGMKKKSIKAKKAEKEKEKNKKPKKKKKKKS
;
A
#
# COMPACT_ATOMS: atom_id res chain seq x y z
N MET A 1 -18.28 2.36 15.99
CA MET A 1 -19.08 1.95 14.81
C MET A 1 -20.57 2.29 14.93
N GLU A 2 -21.07 2.66 16.10
CA GLU A 2 -22.52 2.75 16.38
C GLU A 2 -23.26 3.87 15.64
N VAL A 3 -22.64 5.05 15.48
CA VAL A 3 -23.30 6.24 14.90
C VAL A 3 -23.75 6.03 13.45
N MET A 4 -22.94 5.37 12.61
CA MET A 4 -23.31 5.13 11.21
C MET A 4 -24.44 4.12 11.05
N CYS A 5 -24.49 3.11 11.93
CA CYS A 5 -25.54 2.11 11.93
C CYS A 5 -26.90 2.75 12.30
N PHE A 6 -26.88 3.64 13.30
CA PHE A 6 -28.08 4.39 13.69
C PHE A 6 -28.61 5.27 12.54
N VAL A 7 -27.72 5.99 11.83
CA VAL A 7 -28.13 6.83 10.69
C VAL A 7 -28.68 6.00 9.53
N ALA A 8 -28.21 4.76 9.34
CA ALA A 8 -28.73 3.87 8.31
C ALA A 8 -30.19 3.45 8.56
N ASN A 9 -30.64 3.45 9.82
CA ASN A 9 -31.99 3.06 10.22
C ASN A 9 -32.97 4.25 10.30
N LEU A 10 -32.53 5.47 9.98
CA LEU A 10 -33.41 6.65 9.95
C LEU A 10 -34.24 6.71 8.67
N ASP A 11 -35.44 7.27 8.77
CA ASP A 11 -36.30 7.53 7.61
C ASP A 11 -35.62 8.41 6.56
N SER A 12 -35.93 8.12 5.29
CA SER A 12 -35.25 8.73 4.15
C SER A 12 -35.44 10.26 4.07
N ASP A 13 -36.54 10.78 4.62
CA ASP A 13 -36.84 12.20 4.61
C ASP A 13 -36.10 12.95 5.72
N LEU A 14 -35.94 12.34 6.89
CA LEU A 14 -35.13 12.90 7.97
C LEU A 14 -33.64 12.95 7.59
N ARG A 15 -33.18 11.96 6.83
CA ARG A 15 -31.80 11.90 6.32
C ARG A 15 -31.44 13.02 5.33
N LYS A 16 -32.44 13.61 4.66
CA LYS A 16 -32.26 14.73 3.73
C LYS A 16 -32.20 16.09 4.43
N SER A 17 -32.52 16.15 5.73
CA SER A 17 -32.47 17.40 6.46
C SER A 17 -31.05 17.99 6.48
N PRO A 18 -30.92 19.33 6.39
CA PRO A 18 -29.61 19.99 6.36
C PRO A 18 -28.83 19.79 7.67
N GLU A 19 -29.55 19.66 8.79
CA GLU A 19 -28.97 19.45 10.12
C GLU A 19 -28.32 18.06 10.25
N VAL A 20 -29.00 17.00 9.78
CA VAL A 20 -28.44 15.64 9.76
C VAL A 20 -27.24 15.58 8.81
N HIS A 21 -27.30 16.26 7.67
CA HIS A 21 -26.17 16.34 6.76
C HIS A 21 -24.96 17.01 7.42
N HIS A 22 -25.17 18.12 8.13
CA HIS A 22 -24.12 18.79 8.88
C HIS A 22 -23.52 17.87 9.97
N ALA A 23 -24.36 17.22 10.79
CA ALA A 23 -23.92 16.31 11.83
C ALA A 23 -23.08 15.15 11.27
N LEU A 24 -23.44 14.62 10.11
CA LEU A 24 -22.67 13.60 9.40
C LEU A 24 -21.31 14.10 8.92
N GLN A 25 -21.24 15.33 8.38
CA GLN A 25 -19.97 15.93 7.99
C GLN A 25 -19.06 16.15 9.20
N VAL A 26 -19.62 16.58 10.33
CA VAL A 26 -18.88 16.73 11.59
C VAL A 26 -18.34 15.37 12.04
N TRP A 27 -19.19 14.34 12.09
CA TRP A 27 -18.77 13.00 12.51
C TRP A 27 -17.69 12.40 11.61
N THR A 28 -17.84 12.53 10.29
CA THR A 28 -16.84 12.04 9.33
C THR A 28 -15.51 12.76 9.50
N SER A 29 -15.51 14.09 9.66
CA SER A 29 -14.29 14.85 9.95
C SER A 29 -13.63 14.44 11.27
N PHE A 30 -14.43 14.18 12.31
CA PHE A 30 -13.95 13.72 13.61
C PHE A 30 -13.34 12.31 13.55
N ALA A 31 -14.01 11.39 12.85
CA ALA A 31 -13.55 10.00 12.67
C ALA A 31 -12.26 9.93 11.85
N SER A 32 -12.15 10.75 10.80
CA SER A 32 -10.92 10.88 9.99
C SER A 32 -9.81 11.64 10.73
N GLY A 33 -10.12 12.40 11.78
CA GLY A 33 -9.17 13.24 12.49
C GLY A 33 -8.77 14.51 11.73
N ASP A 34 -9.58 14.94 10.77
CA ASP A 34 -9.40 16.18 10.02
C ASP A 34 -9.90 17.37 10.86
N TYR A 35 -8.98 17.94 11.64
CA TYR A 35 -9.28 19.06 12.51
C TYR A 35 -9.59 20.35 11.74
N TYR A 36 -9.02 20.56 10.55
CA TYR A 36 -9.28 21.79 9.78
C TYR A 36 -10.73 21.85 9.30
N ARG A 37 -11.21 20.72 8.73
CA ARG A 37 -12.61 20.62 8.29
C ARG A 37 -13.59 20.68 9.46
N PHE A 38 -13.26 20.04 10.59
CA PHE A 38 -14.09 20.11 11.79
C PHE A 38 -14.27 21.55 12.29
N PHE A 39 -13.19 22.30 12.46
CA PHE A 39 -13.29 23.69 12.96
C PHE A 39 -13.95 24.64 11.97
N LYS A 40 -13.88 24.36 10.66
CA LYS A 40 -14.67 25.07 9.65
C LYS A 40 -16.17 24.83 9.83
N LEU A 41 -16.57 23.57 10.08
CA LEU A 41 -17.96 23.20 10.36
C LEU A 41 -18.44 23.78 11.69
N TYR A 42 -17.59 23.78 12.71
CA TYR A 42 -17.87 24.38 14.02
C TYR A 42 -18.25 25.86 13.92
N LYS A 43 -17.55 26.64 13.09
CA LYS A 43 -17.88 28.06 12.84
C LYS A 43 -19.19 28.25 12.06
N ALA A 44 -19.59 27.26 11.26
CA ALA A 44 -20.79 27.28 10.43
C ALA A 44 -21.92 26.42 11.03
N ALA A 45 -21.87 26.16 12.34
CA ALA A 45 -22.79 25.27 13.03
C ALA A 45 -24.22 25.82 12.98
N PRO A 46 -25.22 25.03 12.53
CA PRO A 46 -26.63 25.41 12.60
C PRO A 46 -27.16 25.28 14.03
N ASN A 47 -28.07 26.19 14.41
CA ASN A 47 -28.74 26.21 15.71
C ASN A 47 -27.73 26.16 16.89
N MET A 48 -28.04 25.36 17.92
CA MET A 48 -27.23 25.16 19.13
C MET A 48 -26.27 23.96 19.01
N SER A 49 -25.99 23.47 17.79
CA SER A 49 -25.13 22.28 17.59
C SER A 49 -23.67 22.51 18.00
N ALA A 50 -23.24 23.77 18.15
CA ALA A 50 -21.92 24.13 18.66
C ALA A 50 -21.66 23.56 20.07
N TYR A 51 -22.66 23.60 20.97
CA TYR A 51 -22.53 23.10 22.35
C TYR A 51 -22.25 21.60 22.41
N LEU A 52 -22.79 20.83 21.46
CA LEU A 52 -22.50 19.39 21.36
C LEU A 52 -21.06 19.14 20.88
N MET A 53 -20.55 20.03 20.02
CA MET A 53 -19.21 19.90 19.44
C MET A 53 -18.10 20.35 20.37
N ASP A 54 -18.37 21.17 21.39
CA ASP A 54 -17.36 21.63 22.35
C ASP A 54 -16.64 20.47 23.05
N ASN A 55 -17.39 19.44 23.47
CA ASN A 55 -16.83 18.23 24.07
C ASN A 55 -15.91 17.45 23.11
N LEU A 56 -16.20 17.51 21.80
CA LEU A 56 -15.40 16.86 20.77
C LEU A 56 -14.19 17.70 20.37
N ALA A 57 -14.30 19.02 20.48
CA ALA A 57 -13.26 19.98 20.13
C ALA A 57 -12.00 19.76 20.97
N ASP A 58 -12.12 19.43 22.26
CA ASP A 58 -10.97 19.18 23.13
C ASP A 58 -10.18 17.94 22.69
N ALA A 59 -10.87 16.83 22.41
CA ALA A 59 -10.23 15.63 21.89
C ALA A 59 -9.55 15.86 20.52
N LEU A 60 -10.15 16.69 19.66
CA LEU A 60 -9.56 17.06 18.37
C LEU A 60 -8.37 18.01 18.50
N ARG A 61 -8.42 19.00 19.41
CA ARG A 61 -7.30 19.91 19.70
C ARG A 61 -6.08 19.11 20.13
N GLU A 62 -6.26 18.11 20.97
CA GLU A 62 -5.17 17.22 21.37
C GLU A 62 -4.59 16.41 20.19
N LYS A 63 -5.46 15.85 19.34
CA LYS A 63 -5.04 15.11 18.14
C LYS A 63 -4.31 16.02 17.15
N ALA A 64 -4.78 17.25 16.97
CA ALA A 64 -4.19 18.25 16.09
C ALA A 64 -2.78 18.64 16.55
N ILE A 65 -2.59 18.89 17.86
CA ILE A 65 -1.25 19.20 18.39
C ILE A 65 -0.30 18.00 18.21
N LYS A 66 -0.76 16.77 18.44
CA LYS A 66 0.04 15.57 18.18
C LYS A 66 0.41 15.41 16.70
N SER A 67 -0.50 15.72 15.78
CA SER A 67 -0.22 15.62 14.34
C SER A 67 0.73 16.74 13.90
N LEU A 68 0.59 17.95 14.43
CA LEU A 68 1.48 19.08 14.19
C LEU A 68 2.92 18.80 14.66
N ILE A 69 3.09 18.25 15.87
CA ILE A 69 4.41 17.85 16.41
C ILE A 69 5.11 16.84 15.48
N LYS A 70 4.34 15.93 14.88
CA LYS A 70 4.89 14.91 13.95
C LYS A 70 5.20 15.47 12.57
N ALA A 71 4.37 16.38 12.07
CA ALA A 71 4.48 16.90 10.71
C ALA A 71 5.53 18.02 10.58
N TYR A 72 5.63 18.91 11.58
CA TYR A 72 6.46 20.10 11.50
C TYR A 72 7.75 19.94 12.32
N LYS A 73 8.90 20.11 11.64
CA LYS A 73 10.25 20.08 12.22
C LYS A 73 10.82 21.48 12.51
N LEU A 74 10.02 22.53 12.36
CA LEU A 74 10.44 23.93 12.51
C LEU A 74 9.61 24.62 13.59
N LYS A 75 10.02 25.83 13.96
CA LYS A 75 9.26 26.71 14.85
C LYS A 75 7.95 27.11 14.19
N TYR A 76 6.83 26.99 14.90
CA TYR A 76 5.51 27.32 14.39
C TYR A 76 4.91 28.55 15.11
N PRO A 77 4.40 29.57 14.39
CA PRO A 77 3.83 30.76 15.03
C PRO A 77 2.56 30.42 15.81
N LEU A 78 2.45 30.91 17.05
CA LEU A 78 1.33 30.62 17.94
C LEU A 78 0.02 31.21 17.41
N GLU A 79 0.06 32.38 16.77
CA GLU A 79 -1.13 33.06 16.24
C GLU A 79 -1.87 32.20 15.21
N LYS A 80 -1.12 31.56 14.32
CA LYS A 80 -1.69 30.65 13.33
C LYS A 80 -2.25 29.39 13.96
N LEU A 81 -1.65 28.94 15.07
CA LEU A 81 -2.14 27.79 15.82
C LEU A 81 -3.47 28.10 16.51
N LEU A 82 -3.62 29.31 17.06
CA LEU A 82 -4.87 29.79 17.66
C LEU A 82 -5.98 29.89 16.61
N GLU A 83 -5.66 30.40 15.42
CA GLU A 83 -6.61 30.52 14.32
C GLU A 83 -7.15 29.15 13.87
N ILE A 84 -6.24 28.17 13.70
CA ILE A 84 -6.58 26.82 13.25
C ILE A 84 -7.39 26.06 14.30
N LEU A 85 -7.02 26.17 15.57
CA LEU A 85 -7.67 25.44 16.68
C LEU A 85 -8.85 26.20 17.30
N VAL A 86 -9.14 27.40 16.79
CA VAL A 86 -10.23 28.29 17.23
C VAL A 86 -10.15 28.54 18.74
N TYR A 87 -8.95 28.92 19.21
CA TYR A 87 -8.78 29.39 20.58
C TYR A 87 -9.01 30.90 20.65
N PRO A 88 -9.75 31.39 21.66
CA PRO A 88 -10.02 32.81 21.81
C PRO A 88 -8.79 33.59 22.32
N SER A 89 -7.92 32.96 23.12
CA SER A 89 -6.72 33.58 23.66
C SER A 89 -5.57 32.59 23.81
N LYS A 90 -4.35 33.13 23.85
CA LYS A 90 -3.10 32.42 24.13
C LYS A 90 -3.16 31.69 25.48
N GLU A 91 -3.88 32.22 26.46
CA GLU A 91 -3.96 31.65 27.80
C GLU A 91 -4.61 30.27 27.82
N TYR A 92 -5.59 30.02 26.93
CA TYR A 92 -6.31 28.75 26.90
C TYR A 92 -5.50 27.60 26.27
N ILE A 93 -4.55 27.92 25.37
CA ILE A 93 -3.71 26.90 24.74
C ILE A 93 -2.51 26.51 25.61
N LEU A 94 -2.05 27.41 26.50
CA LEU A 94 -0.90 27.17 27.37
C LEU A 94 -1.04 25.93 28.29
N PRO A 95 -2.18 25.70 28.97
CA PRO A 95 -2.39 24.48 29.76
C PRO A 95 -2.23 23.20 28.93
N LEU A 96 -2.74 23.20 27.69
CA LEU A 96 -2.68 22.05 26.81
C LEU A 96 -1.25 21.79 26.32
N LEU A 97 -0.51 22.85 25.98
CA LEU A 97 0.91 22.75 25.62
C LEU A 97 1.75 22.24 26.79
N LYS A 98 1.49 22.73 28.01
CA LYS A 98 2.16 22.29 29.23
C LYS A 98 1.88 20.82 29.52
N ALA A 99 0.62 20.38 29.41
CA ALA A 99 0.24 18.98 29.58
C ALA A 99 0.96 18.03 28.60
N ARG A 100 1.25 18.52 27.38
CA ARG A 100 1.98 17.76 26.34
C ARG A 100 3.50 17.97 26.38
N LYS A 101 4.03 18.68 27.39
CA LYS A 101 5.45 19.04 27.54
C LYS A 101 6.05 19.73 26.31
N VAL A 102 5.21 20.51 25.63
CA VAL A 102 5.61 21.26 24.44
C VAL A 102 6.48 22.45 24.87
N VAL A 103 7.66 22.59 24.25
CA VAL A 103 8.60 23.68 24.48
C VAL A 103 8.09 24.89 23.72
N VAL A 104 7.77 25.94 24.46
CA VAL A 104 7.38 27.24 23.91
C VAL A 104 8.57 28.17 24.13
N THR A 105 9.06 28.83 23.07
CA THR A 105 10.18 29.78 23.20
C THR A 105 9.69 31.06 23.90
N ASP A 106 10.61 31.74 24.58
CA ASP A 106 10.45 32.69 25.71
C ASP A 106 9.54 33.93 25.56
N ASP A 107 8.71 34.03 24.52
CA ASP A 107 7.72 35.11 24.36
C ASP A 107 6.29 34.61 24.02
N HIS A 108 6.03 33.30 24.10
CA HIS A 108 4.76 32.70 23.63
C HIS A 108 4.40 33.06 22.18
N ARG A 109 5.39 33.43 21.35
CA ARG A 109 5.20 33.75 19.94
C ARG A 109 5.36 32.54 19.04
N PHE A 110 6.24 31.63 19.43
CA PHE A 110 6.59 30.44 18.64
C PHE A 110 6.56 29.18 19.49
N VAL A 111 6.10 28.10 18.88
CA VAL A 111 6.07 26.76 19.43
C VAL A 111 7.17 25.94 18.76
N ASP A 112 8.14 25.46 19.55
CA ASP A 112 9.27 24.67 19.07
C ASP A 112 8.88 23.20 18.89
N LEU A 113 8.18 22.89 17.81
CA LEU A 113 7.66 21.53 17.57
C LEU A 113 8.77 20.48 17.42
N ASN A 114 9.95 20.84 16.92
CA ASN A 114 11.10 19.93 16.78
C ASN A 114 11.64 19.44 18.13
N ALA A 115 11.87 20.37 19.07
CA ALA A 115 12.36 20.03 20.41
C ALA A 115 11.34 19.13 21.13
N THR A 116 10.05 19.35 20.85
CA THR A 116 8.97 18.54 21.44
C THR A 116 8.85 17.18 20.81
N HIS A 117 9.06 17.05 19.51
CA HIS A 117 9.14 15.76 18.86
C HIS A 117 10.32 14.94 19.40
N ALA A 118 11.50 15.56 19.58
CA ALA A 118 12.65 14.91 20.19
C ALA A 118 12.39 14.44 21.63
N ARG A 119 11.63 15.23 22.41
CA ARG A 119 11.29 14.93 23.81
C ARG A 119 10.13 13.95 23.97
N LEU A 120 9.18 13.95 23.03
CA LEU A 120 8.00 13.08 23.00
C LEU A 120 8.27 11.76 22.27
N ALA A 121 9.33 11.70 21.46
CA ALA A 121 9.79 10.46 20.88
C ALA A 121 9.88 9.44 22.02
N PRO A 122 9.19 8.29 21.93
CA PRO A 122 9.46 7.22 22.88
C PRO A 122 10.97 7.03 22.84
N ALA A 123 11.61 6.92 24.02
CA ALA A 123 13.01 6.53 24.09
C ALA A 123 13.16 5.43 23.07
N VAL A 124 13.86 5.73 21.97
CA VAL A 124 14.15 4.73 20.95
C VAL A 124 14.76 3.63 21.79
N GLY A 125 14.03 2.52 21.95
CA GLY A 125 14.50 1.42 22.78
C GLY A 125 15.97 1.17 22.40
N PRO A 126 16.83 0.77 23.36
CA PRO A 126 18.27 0.65 23.14
C PRO A 126 18.48 0.17 21.73
N PRO A 127 19.21 0.94 20.87
CA PRO A 127 19.18 0.79 19.42
C PRO A 127 19.09 -0.69 19.16
N ARG A 128 17.93 -1.15 18.66
CA ARG A 128 17.54 -2.57 18.65
C ARG A 128 18.83 -3.35 18.50
N PRO A 129 19.22 -4.21 19.48
CA PRO A 129 20.56 -4.79 19.51
C PRO A 129 20.88 -5.18 18.09
N ALA A 130 22.04 -4.77 17.58
CA ALA A 130 22.40 -4.80 16.17
C ALA A 130 22.22 -6.18 15.48
N ALA A 131 21.71 -7.19 16.16
CA ALA A 131 20.92 -8.30 15.63
C ALA A 131 19.54 -7.87 15.05
N LEU A 132 19.56 -6.92 14.12
CA LEU A 132 18.83 -7.01 12.85
C LEU A 132 19.37 -5.88 11.96
N THR A 133 20.68 -5.96 11.72
CA THR A 133 21.18 -5.87 10.35
C THR A 133 20.38 -6.87 9.50
N ALA A 134 19.17 -6.46 9.08
CA ALA A 134 18.75 -6.76 7.73
C ALA A 134 19.94 -6.32 6.88
N ASN A 135 20.60 -7.33 6.31
CA ASN A 135 21.90 -7.35 5.63
C ASN A 135 22.57 -5.98 5.43
N PRO A 136 23.90 -5.85 5.70
CA PRO A 136 24.64 -4.65 5.31
C PRO A 136 24.20 -4.30 3.89
N ARG A 137 23.72 -3.06 3.67
CA ARG A 137 23.35 -2.61 2.31
C ARG A 137 24.49 -3.09 1.43
N PRO A 138 24.22 -4.06 0.53
CA PRO A 138 25.33 -4.65 -0.16
C PRO A 138 25.96 -3.52 -0.95
N SER A 139 27.26 -3.34 -0.77
CA SER A 139 28.08 -2.72 -1.80
C SER A 139 27.67 -3.34 -3.15
N PRO A 140 27.75 -2.58 -4.26
CA PRO A 140 27.09 -2.86 -5.55
C PRO A 140 27.39 -4.21 -6.24
N THR A 141 27.95 -5.21 -5.56
CA THR A 141 28.27 -6.55 -6.03
C THR A 141 27.29 -7.64 -5.58
N THR A 142 26.30 -7.38 -4.70
CA THR A 142 25.34 -8.43 -4.27
C THR A 142 24.02 -8.43 -5.05
N GLU A 143 23.56 -7.27 -5.55
CA GLU A 143 22.42 -7.22 -6.50
C GLU A 143 22.73 -8.02 -7.78
N GLU A 144 24.01 -8.14 -8.13
CA GLU A 144 24.49 -8.90 -9.28
C GLU A 144 24.33 -10.43 -9.10
N LYS A 145 24.32 -10.92 -7.85
CA LYS A 145 24.15 -12.35 -7.54
C LYS A 145 22.69 -12.79 -7.56
N ASP A 146 21.75 -11.89 -7.27
CA ASP A 146 20.32 -12.23 -7.17
C ASP A 146 19.70 -12.56 -8.52
N TRP A 147 20.02 -11.80 -9.57
CA TRP A 147 19.54 -12.09 -10.90
C TRP A 147 20.28 -13.29 -11.54
N LYS A 148 21.58 -13.49 -11.27
CA LYS A 148 22.34 -14.66 -11.75
C LYS A 148 21.72 -15.94 -11.23
N THR A 149 21.41 -15.94 -9.93
CA THR A 149 20.76 -17.07 -9.26
C THR A 149 19.33 -17.28 -9.77
N ALA A 150 18.57 -16.20 -9.98
CA ALA A 150 17.24 -16.28 -10.57
C ALA A 150 17.26 -16.86 -12.00
N VAL A 151 18.23 -16.46 -12.83
CA VAL A 151 18.43 -17.01 -14.18
C VAL A 151 18.81 -18.48 -14.11
N ALA A 152 19.75 -18.87 -13.24
CA ALA A 152 20.13 -20.27 -13.06
C ALA A 152 18.95 -21.16 -12.61
N THR A 153 18.08 -20.65 -11.72
CA THR A 153 16.86 -21.38 -11.31
C THR A 153 15.85 -21.51 -12.46
N LEU A 154 15.78 -20.50 -13.35
CA LEU A 154 14.93 -20.53 -14.52
C LEU A 154 15.48 -21.50 -15.58
N GLU A 155 16.79 -21.54 -15.78
CA GLU A 155 17.47 -22.53 -16.63
C GLU A 155 17.26 -23.96 -16.11
N ALA A 156 17.38 -24.19 -14.82
CA ALA A 156 17.06 -25.48 -14.20
C ALA A 156 15.58 -25.86 -14.43
N SER A 157 14.67 -24.88 -14.37
CA SER A 157 13.24 -25.09 -14.63
C SER A 157 12.94 -25.37 -16.10
N VAL A 158 13.67 -24.74 -17.03
CA VAL A 158 13.63 -25.03 -18.47
C VAL A 158 14.18 -26.43 -18.75
N ALA A 159 15.26 -26.84 -18.09
CA ALA A 159 15.83 -28.19 -18.21
C ALA A 159 14.85 -29.27 -17.70
N ARG A 160 14.18 -29.03 -16.57
CA ARG A 160 13.11 -29.91 -16.07
C ARG A 160 11.96 -30.02 -17.08
N ALA A 161 11.55 -28.91 -17.67
CA ALA A 161 10.49 -28.90 -18.70
C ALA A 161 10.89 -29.64 -19.99
N ARG A 162 12.19 -29.71 -20.33
CA ARG A 162 12.70 -30.54 -21.44
C ARG A 162 12.62 -32.04 -21.12
N ALA A 163 12.90 -32.41 -19.88
CA ALA A 163 12.92 -33.80 -19.43
C ALA A 163 11.52 -34.42 -19.23
N MET A 164 10.49 -33.62 -18.97
CA MET A 164 9.09 -34.10 -18.91
C MET A 164 8.74 -34.83 -20.20
N SER A 165 8.03 -35.95 -20.19
CA SER A 165 7.61 -36.69 -21.40
C SER A 165 6.28 -36.19 -22.00
N ASP A 166 5.39 -35.69 -21.15
CA ASP A 166 4.02 -35.38 -21.53
C ASP A 166 3.87 -34.04 -22.25
N ALA A 167 3.28 -34.09 -23.46
CA ALA A 167 3.13 -32.93 -24.32
C ALA A 167 2.19 -31.86 -23.74
N ALA A 168 1.29 -32.23 -22.82
CA ALA A 168 0.38 -31.31 -22.15
C ALA A 168 1.06 -30.54 -21.01
N GLU A 169 1.80 -31.25 -20.15
CA GLU A 169 2.54 -30.65 -19.03
C GLU A 169 3.69 -29.77 -19.52
N ARG A 170 4.42 -30.21 -20.55
CA ARG A 170 5.41 -29.39 -21.26
C ARG A 170 4.83 -28.05 -21.74
N ALA A 171 3.59 -28.06 -22.24
CA ALA A 171 2.94 -26.86 -22.76
C ALA A 171 2.50 -25.89 -21.65
N GLU A 172 2.09 -26.41 -20.48
CA GLU A 172 1.76 -25.58 -19.32
C GLU A 172 3.02 -25.01 -18.66
N ALA A 173 4.05 -25.84 -18.47
CA ALA A 173 5.37 -25.43 -18.01
C ALA A 173 5.95 -24.32 -18.89
N ALA A 174 5.88 -24.45 -20.22
CA ALA A 174 6.32 -23.42 -21.14
C ALA A 174 5.57 -22.08 -20.99
N LYS A 175 4.26 -22.10 -20.66
CA LYS A 175 3.51 -20.86 -20.38
C LYS A 175 3.96 -20.19 -19.08
N ARG A 176 4.19 -20.98 -18.02
CA ARG A 176 4.67 -20.49 -16.71
C ARG A 176 6.05 -19.86 -16.85
N LEU A 177 6.97 -20.53 -17.54
CA LEU A 177 8.31 -20.05 -17.82
C LEU A 177 8.30 -18.74 -18.63
N LEU A 178 7.47 -18.65 -19.67
CA LEU A 178 7.34 -17.42 -20.47
C LEU A 178 6.83 -16.22 -19.65
N LYS A 179 5.94 -16.45 -18.68
CA LYS A 179 5.47 -15.41 -17.76
C LYS A 179 6.59 -14.94 -16.83
N SER A 180 7.40 -15.87 -16.31
CA SER A 180 8.55 -15.57 -15.46
C SER A 180 9.64 -14.80 -16.21
N CYS A 181 10.01 -15.20 -17.43
CA CYS A 181 11.00 -14.48 -18.25
C CYS A 181 10.56 -13.03 -18.55
N LYS A 182 9.29 -12.82 -18.90
CA LYS A 182 8.75 -11.48 -19.17
C LYS A 182 8.71 -10.59 -17.93
N ARG A 183 8.45 -11.16 -16.76
CA ARG A 183 8.45 -10.45 -15.48
C ARG A 183 9.86 -10.00 -15.12
N LEU A 184 10.86 -10.86 -15.36
CA LEU A 184 12.26 -10.51 -15.17
C LEU A 184 12.66 -9.38 -16.13
N LEU A 185 12.43 -9.50 -17.45
CA LEU A 185 12.82 -8.48 -18.42
C LEU A 185 12.23 -7.07 -18.17
N LYS A 186 11.14 -6.95 -17.41
CA LYS A 186 10.51 -5.66 -17.08
C LYS A 186 11.28 -4.87 -16.00
N THR A 187 12.25 -5.47 -15.31
CA THR A 187 13.05 -4.76 -14.30
C THR A 187 14.20 -3.97 -14.94
N PRO A 188 14.42 -2.69 -14.58
CA PRO A 188 15.23 -1.74 -15.35
C PRO A 188 16.76 -1.84 -15.17
N ARG A 189 17.30 -2.91 -14.57
CA ARG A 189 18.75 -3.09 -14.33
C ARG A 189 19.17 -4.54 -14.62
N PHE A 190 19.56 -4.83 -15.86
CA PHE A 190 20.28 -6.06 -16.19
C PHE A 190 21.63 -5.73 -16.81
N ASP A 191 22.64 -6.53 -16.49
CA ASP A 191 23.84 -6.58 -17.32
C ASP A 191 23.48 -7.09 -18.73
N PRO A 192 24.17 -6.61 -19.78
CA PRO A 192 23.82 -6.94 -21.17
C PRO A 192 23.94 -8.44 -21.47
N ALA A 193 24.86 -9.16 -20.81
CA ALA A 193 25.01 -10.61 -20.98
C ALA A 193 23.79 -11.41 -20.49
N VAL A 194 23.13 -10.94 -19.43
CA VAL A 194 21.94 -11.56 -18.82
C VAL A 194 20.71 -11.36 -19.67
N ALA A 195 20.58 -10.15 -20.21
CA ALA A 195 19.50 -9.80 -21.11
C ALA A 195 19.56 -10.69 -22.35
N ASN A 196 20.76 -10.87 -22.93
CA ASN A 196 20.97 -11.79 -24.05
C ASN A 196 20.62 -13.24 -23.68
N ARG A 197 21.08 -13.72 -22.52
CA ARG A 197 20.79 -15.08 -22.05
C ARG A 197 19.29 -15.32 -21.79
N LEU A 198 18.61 -14.34 -21.19
CA LEU A 198 17.16 -14.38 -20.98
C LEU A 198 16.37 -14.35 -22.30
N GLN A 199 16.87 -13.63 -23.32
CA GLN A 199 16.28 -13.63 -24.66
C GLN A 199 16.45 -14.99 -25.37
N GLU A 200 17.61 -15.63 -25.25
CA GLU A 200 17.83 -17.00 -25.75
C GLU A 200 16.85 -17.99 -25.11
N LEU A 201 16.76 -18.01 -23.78
CA LEU A 201 15.83 -18.89 -23.04
C LEU A 201 14.36 -18.63 -23.42
N LEU A 202 14.02 -17.36 -23.69
CA LEU A 202 12.68 -16.97 -24.14
C LEU A 202 12.37 -17.52 -25.55
N GLU A 203 13.31 -17.47 -26.49
CA GLU A 203 13.15 -18.08 -27.81
C GLU A 203 13.09 -19.60 -27.76
N GLU A 204 13.89 -20.23 -26.89
CA GLU A 204 13.83 -21.67 -26.65
C GLU A 204 12.48 -22.12 -26.09
N VAL A 205 11.94 -21.41 -25.09
CA VAL A 205 10.63 -21.71 -24.50
C VAL A 205 9.49 -21.45 -25.50
N ARG A 206 9.61 -20.42 -26.34
CA ARG A 206 8.70 -20.20 -27.48
C ARG A 206 8.77 -21.37 -28.49
N GLY A 207 9.96 -21.87 -28.78
CA GLY A 207 10.20 -23.05 -29.61
C GLY A 207 9.57 -24.32 -29.04
N MET A 208 9.76 -24.59 -27.74
CA MET A 208 9.14 -25.72 -27.04
C MET A 208 7.61 -25.65 -27.12
N LYS A 209 7.02 -24.47 -26.89
CA LYS A 209 5.58 -24.26 -27.02
C LYS A 209 5.08 -24.55 -28.44
N LYS A 210 5.78 -24.09 -29.48
CA LYS A 210 5.45 -24.37 -30.89
C LYS A 210 5.52 -25.87 -31.20
N LYS A 211 6.58 -26.56 -30.74
CA LYS A 211 6.77 -28.01 -30.91
C LYS A 211 5.66 -28.82 -30.22
N SER A 212 5.29 -28.49 -28.98
CA SER A 212 4.18 -29.14 -28.26
C SER A 212 2.83 -28.95 -28.95
N ILE A 213 2.56 -27.76 -29.51
CA ILE A 213 1.33 -27.50 -30.28
C ILE A 213 1.31 -28.34 -31.57
N LYS A 214 2.43 -28.43 -32.29
CA LYS A 214 2.55 -29.24 -33.51
C LYS A 214 2.38 -30.74 -33.21
N ALA A 215 2.98 -31.24 -32.13
CA ALA A 215 2.83 -32.63 -31.67
C ALA A 215 1.38 -32.97 -31.30
N LYS A 216 0.68 -32.10 -30.54
CA LYS A 216 -0.74 -32.27 -30.24
C LYS A 216 -1.63 -32.28 -31.49
N LYS A 217 -1.31 -31.44 -32.49
CA LYS A 217 -2.03 -31.43 -33.77
C LYS A 217 -1.82 -32.74 -34.55
N ALA A 218 -0.58 -33.24 -34.63
CA ALA A 218 -0.25 -34.49 -35.31
C ALA A 218 -0.83 -35.73 -34.63
N GLU A 219 -0.90 -35.76 -33.29
CA GLU A 219 -1.53 -36.85 -32.54
C GLU A 219 -3.05 -36.88 -32.78
N LYS A 220 -3.70 -35.73 -32.75
CA LYS A 220 -5.12 -35.58 -33.07
C LYS A 220 -5.45 -35.97 -34.51
N GLU A 221 -4.52 -35.75 -35.45
CA GLU A 221 -4.64 -36.15 -36.84
C GLU A 221 -4.44 -37.67 -37.04
N LYS A 222 -3.47 -38.28 -36.33
CA LYS A 222 -3.28 -39.74 -36.30
C LYS A 222 -4.49 -40.47 -35.67
N GLU A 223 -5.11 -39.91 -34.65
CA GLU A 223 -6.31 -40.48 -34.02
C GLU A 223 -7.53 -40.39 -34.96
N LYS A 224 -7.67 -39.28 -35.69
CA LYS A 224 -8.67 -39.15 -36.77
C LYS A 224 -8.43 -40.16 -37.89
N ASN A 225 -7.19 -40.45 -38.26
CA ASN A 225 -6.84 -41.41 -39.31
C ASN A 225 -6.84 -42.89 -38.86
N LYS A 226 -6.93 -43.18 -37.55
CA LYS A 226 -7.15 -44.54 -37.00
C LYS A 226 -8.63 -44.95 -36.96
N LYS A 227 -9.56 -43.99 -36.97
CA LYS A 227 -11.02 -44.24 -36.99
C LYS A 227 -11.62 -44.88 -38.28
N PRO A 228 -11.01 -44.86 -39.49
CA PRO A 228 -11.60 -45.51 -40.66
C PRO A 228 -11.41 -47.05 -40.70
N LYS A 229 -10.38 -47.62 -40.04
CA LYS A 229 -10.10 -49.08 -40.15
C LYS A 229 -10.98 -49.98 -39.29
N LYS A 230 -11.65 -49.47 -38.24
CA LYS A 230 -12.63 -50.26 -37.45
C LYS A 230 -13.98 -50.46 -38.15
N LYS A 231 -14.30 -49.72 -39.21
CA LYS A 231 -15.56 -49.89 -39.97
C LYS A 231 -15.50 -50.97 -41.06
N LYS A 232 -14.32 -51.47 -41.46
CA LYS A 232 -14.18 -52.52 -42.51
C LYS A 232 -14.07 -53.97 -41.99
N LYS A 233 -13.97 -54.21 -40.67
CA LYS A 233 -13.95 -55.58 -40.09
C LYS A 233 -15.30 -56.06 -39.52
N LYS A 234 -16.39 -55.32 -39.78
CA LYS A 234 -17.78 -55.68 -39.39
C LYS A 234 -18.70 -55.96 -40.59
N LYS A 235 -18.14 -56.12 -41.78
CA LYS A 235 -18.84 -56.57 -43.00
C LYS A 235 -17.92 -57.54 -43.74
N SER A 236 -17.82 -58.76 -43.24
CA SER A 236 -17.63 -59.98 -44.02
C SER A 236 -17.97 -61.16 -43.13
#